data_AF-A0A1Y3WHB3-F1
#
_entry.id   AF-A0A1Y3WHB3-F1
#
_cell.length_a   1.000
_cell.length_b   1.000
_cell.length_c   1.000
_cell.angle_alpha   90.00
_cell.angle_beta   90.00
_cell.angle_gamma   90.00
#
_symmetry.space_group_name_H-M   'P 1'
#
loop_
_entity.id
_entity.type
_entity.pdbx_description
1 polymer ?
#
loop_
_entity_poly.entity_id
_entity_poly.type
_entity_poly.pdbx_seq_one_letter_code
_entity_poly.pdbx_strand_id
1 'polypeptide(L)'
;ALRRIEEARRSHSVFDAGVPFHTIDTQNRAVLGLVRENESETFIGLYNFGGERCTVCTGETGLYTDLVTGEAADAGNVPLEPFGFRWLWKETPAHP
;
A
#
# COMPACT_ATOMS: atom_id res chain seq x y z
N ALA A 1 -8.71 9.57 -9.38
CA ALA A 1 -8.07 8.33 -8.89
C ALA A 1 -7.57 7.46 -10.03
N LEU A 2 -8.43 7.01 -10.97
CA LEU A 2 -8.05 6.03 -12.02
C LEU A 2 -6.76 6.37 -12.78
N ARG A 3 -6.63 7.58 -13.33
CA ARG A 3 -5.42 7.99 -14.07
C ARG A 3 -4.13 7.87 -13.24
N ARG A 4 -4.18 8.27 -11.96
CA ARG A 4 -3.02 8.17 -11.04
C ARG A 4 -2.65 6.72 -10.75
N ILE A 5 -3.65 5.85 -10.63
CA ILE A 5 -3.45 4.40 -10.46
C ILE A 5 -2.80 3.80 -11.72
N GLU A 6 -3.27 4.17 -12.91
CA GLU A 6 -2.70 3.70 -14.19
C GLU A 6 -1.27 4.20 -14.41
N GLU A 7 -0.97 5.44 -14.00
CA GLU A 7 0.39 5.99 -13.99
C GLU A 7 1.26 5.21 -13.01
N ALA A 8 0.83 5.03 -11.75
CA ALA A 8 1.55 4.25 -10.74
C ALA A 8 1.87 2.83 -11.21
N ARG A 9 0.87 2.12 -11.78
CA ARG A 9 1.06 0.76 -12.32
C ARG A 9 2.07 0.66 -13.46
N ARG A 10 2.27 1.74 -14.23
CA ARG A 10 3.22 1.79 -15.35
C ARG A 10 4.63 2.19 -14.91
N SER A 11 4.75 2.94 -13.82
CA SER A 11 6.01 3.55 -13.40
C SER A 11 6.80 2.75 -12.37
N HIS A 12 6.18 1.76 -11.72
CA HIS A 12 6.79 1.00 -10.62
C HIS A 12 6.87 -0.49 -10.96
N SER A 13 8.10 -1.05 -10.92
CA SER A 13 8.42 -2.45 -11.24
C SER A 13 7.77 -3.46 -10.28
N VAL A 14 7.40 -3.03 -9.07
CA VAL A 14 6.63 -3.82 -8.10
C VAL A 14 5.25 -4.18 -8.66
N PHE A 15 4.79 -3.50 -9.72
CA PHE A 15 3.57 -3.85 -10.44
C PHE A 15 3.73 -4.94 -11.50
N ASP A 16 4.96 -5.31 -11.89
CA ASP A 16 5.24 -6.31 -12.92
C ASP A 16 4.61 -7.66 -12.59
N ALA A 17 4.04 -8.35 -13.58
CA ALA A 17 3.29 -9.59 -13.35
C ALA A 17 4.10 -10.74 -12.70
N GLY A 18 5.43 -10.69 -12.80
CA GLY A 18 6.33 -11.67 -12.18
C GLY A 18 6.60 -11.43 -10.70
N VAL A 19 6.29 -10.25 -10.15
CA VAL A 19 6.52 -9.94 -8.73
C VAL A 19 5.45 -10.65 -7.90
N PRO A 20 5.80 -11.55 -6.97
CA PRO A 20 4.81 -12.21 -6.14
C PRO A 20 4.08 -11.23 -5.21
N PHE A 21 2.98 -11.68 -4.62
CA PHE A 21 2.29 -10.93 -3.58
C PHE A 21 1.97 -11.84 -2.41
N HIS A 22 1.81 -11.25 -1.23
CA HIS A 22 1.27 -11.92 -0.06
C HIS A 22 0.28 -11.00 0.67
N THR A 23 -0.59 -11.56 1.49
CA THR A 23 -1.54 -10.78 2.32
C THR A 23 -0.94 -10.52 3.70
N ILE A 24 -1.30 -9.39 4.31
CA ILE A 24 -0.95 -9.03 5.69
C ILE A 24 -2.19 -8.94 6.56
N ASP A 25 -2.02 -9.23 7.86
CA ASP A 25 -3.08 -9.01 8.84
C ASP A 25 -3.12 -7.53 9.24
N THR A 26 -4.22 -6.87 8.90
CA THR A 26 -4.46 -5.45 9.21
C THR A 26 -5.07 -5.24 10.60
N GLN A 27 -5.33 -6.33 11.33
CA GLN A 27 -6.11 -6.40 12.58
C GLN A 27 -7.57 -5.93 12.42
N ASN A 28 -8.01 -5.67 11.19
CA ASN A 28 -9.38 -5.30 10.88
C ASN A 28 -9.96 -6.23 9.82
N ARG A 29 -10.98 -7.01 10.21
CA ARG A 29 -11.63 -8.01 9.34
C ARG A 29 -12.31 -7.42 8.10
N ALA A 30 -12.59 -6.11 8.11
CA ALA A 30 -13.15 -5.40 6.96
C ALA A 30 -12.08 -4.89 5.98
N VAL A 31 -10.79 -5.00 6.31
CA VAL A 31 -9.69 -4.43 5.50
C VAL A 31 -8.77 -5.52 4.98
N LEU A 32 -8.66 -5.60 3.65
CA LEU A 32 -7.64 -6.42 2.99
C LEU A 32 -6.34 -5.61 2.88
N GLY A 33 -5.25 -6.19 3.38
CA GLY A 33 -3.89 -5.73 3.09
C GLY A 33 -3.15 -6.73 2.21
N LEU A 34 -2.47 -6.23 1.19
CA LEU A 34 -1.56 -7.02 0.36
C LEU A 34 -0.25 -6.28 0.16
N VAL A 35 0.83 -7.05 0.12
CA VAL A 35 2.18 -6.55 -0.11
C VAL A 35 2.73 -7.15 -1.39
N ARG A 36 3.44 -6.32 -2.14
CA ARG A 36 4.31 -6.73 -3.25
C ARG A 36 5.67 -6.11 -3.01
N GLU A 37 6.71 -6.86 -3.23
CA GLU A 37 8.08 -6.39 -3.01
C GLU A 37 9.02 -7.02 -4.01
N ASN A 38 10.00 -6.24 -4.43
CA ASN A 38 11.15 -6.70 -5.19
C ASN A 38 12.42 -6.06 -4.61
N GLU A 39 13.56 -6.26 -5.26
CA GLU A 39 14.84 -5.75 -4.79
C GLU A 39 14.92 -4.21 -4.70
N SER A 40 14.04 -3.48 -5.40
CA SER A 40 14.09 -2.03 -5.52
C SER A 40 12.98 -1.31 -4.77
N GLU A 41 11.82 -1.93 -4.57
CA GLU A 41 10.66 -1.25 -3.99
C GLU A 41 9.66 -2.20 -3.33
N THR A 42 8.95 -1.64 -2.34
CA THR A 42 7.85 -2.27 -1.61
C THR A 42 6.56 -1.49 -1.87
N PHE A 43 5.49 -2.22 -2.12
CA PHE A 43 4.13 -1.73 -2.28
C PHE A 43 3.20 -2.39 -1.28
N ILE A 44 2.36 -1.59 -0.61
CA ILE A 44 1.28 -2.06 0.26
C ILE A 44 -0.05 -1.51 -0.26
N GLY A 45 -0.94 -2.41 -0.67
CA GLY A 45 -2.31 -2.10 -1.04
C GLY A 45 -3.25 -2.38 0.13
N LEU A 46 -3.97 -1.35 0.58
CA LEU A 46 -4.98 -1.45 1.65
C LEU A 46 -6.36 -1.12 1.09
N TYR A 47 -7.34 -1.98 1.33
CA TYR A 47 -8.70 -1.85 0.81
C TYR A 47 -9.72 -2.06 1.91
N ASN A 48 -10.49 -1.02 2.23
CA ASN A 48 -11.58 -1.09 3.20
C ASN A 48 -12.86 -1.54 2.51
N PHE A 49 -13.33 -2.74 2.82
CA PHE A 49 -14.62 -3.26 2.36
C PHE A 49 -15.78 -2.88 3.30
N GLY A 50 -15.49 -2.25 4.43
CA GLY A 50 -16.46 -1.77 5.39
C GLY A 50 -17.08 -0.41 5.01
N GLY A 51 -18.26 -0.15 5.57
CA GLY A 51 -18.97 1.12 5.46
C GLY A 51 -18.55 2.18 6.49
N GLU A 52 -17.54 1.88 7.32
CA GLU A 52 -17.06 2.77 8.38
C GLU A 52 -15.61 3.16 8.14
N ARG A 53 -15.25 4.37 8.59
CA ARG A 53 -13.85 4.82 8.62
C ARG A 53 -13.09 3.99 9.64
N CYS A 54 -11.88 3.57 9.29
CA CYS A 54 -10.99 2.87 10.21
C CYS A 54 -9.54 3.31 10.03
N THR A 55 -8.71 2.96 11.00
CA THR A 55 -7.26 3.06 10.93
C THR A 55 -6.69 1.65 11.04
N VAL A 56 -5.72 1.30 10.19
CA VAL A 56 -5.06 0.00 10.22
C VAL A 56 -3.55 0.13 10.35
N CYS A 57 -2.94 -0.90 10.92
CA CYS A 57 -1.49 -1.08 10.95
C CYS A 57 -1.14 -2.16 9.92
N THR A 58 -0.05 -1.94 9.18
CA THR A 58 0.41 -2.89 8.16
C THR A 58 1.44 -3.90 8.69
N GLY A 59 1.91 -3.74 9.93
CA GLY A 59 3.05 -4.47 10.47
C GLY A 59 4.41 -3.90 10.03
N GLU A 60 4.42 -3.02 9.02
CA GLU A 60 5.60 -2.33 8.53
C GLU A 60 5.88 -1.05 9.32
N THR A 61 7.13 -0.59 9.23
CA THR A 61 7.57 0.66 9.90
C THR A 61 8.13 1.67 8.90
N GLY A 62 7.96 2.94 9.25
CA GLY A 62 8.49 4.07 8.50
C GLY A 62 7.47 4.75 7.59
N LEU A 63 7.96 5.78 6.91
CA LEU A 63 7.16 6.62 6.03
C LEU A 63 7.16 6.03 4.61
N TYR A 64 5.95 5.89 4.07
CA TYR A 64 5.67 5.51 2.70
C TYR A 64 5.08 6.71 1.97
N THR A 65 5.15 6.71 0.64
CA THR A 65 4.42 7.65 -0.22
C THR A 65 3.12 7.01 -0.67
N ASP A 66 2.01 7.70 -0.50
CA ASP A 66 0.76 7.31 -1.13
C ASP A 66 0.81 7.63 -2.63
N LEU A 67 0.79 6.60 -3.48
CA LEU A 67 0.88 6.76 -4.93
C LEU A 67 -0.34 7.45 -5.55
N VAL A 68 -1.48 7.50 -4.85
CA VAL A 68 -2.69 8.17 -5.32
C VAL A 68 -2.70 9.64 -4.91
N THR A 69 -2.29 9.99 -3.69
CA THR A 69 -2.33 11.39 -3.23
C THR A 69 -1.00 12.13 -3.42
N GLY A 70 0.12 11.40 -3.34
CA GLY A 70 1.49 11.92 -3.30
C GLY A 70 1.98 12.25 -1.88
N GLU A 71 1.14 12.01 -0.86
CA GLU A 71 1.44 12.38 0.53
C GLU A 71 2.22 11.30 1.27
N ALA A 72 3.00 11.71 2.28
CA ALA A 72 3.61 10.76 3.20
C ALA A 72 2.55 10.08 4.08
N ALA A 73 2.70 8.79 4.31
CA ALA A 73 1.85 7.98 5.16
C ALA A 73 2.70 7.12 6.09
N ASP A 74 2.33 7.10 7.38
CA ASP A 74 2.91 6.19 8.36
C ASP A 74 2.25 4.81 8.23
N ALA A 75 3.03 3.80 7.87
CA ALA A 75 2.54 2.44 7.66
C ALA A 75 2.01 1.77 8.94
N GLY A 76 2.35 2.29 10.12
CA GLY A 76 1.80 1.85 11.40
C GLY A 76 0.42 2.44 11.72
N ASN A 77 -0.01 3.50 11.02
CA ASN A 77 -1.21 4.25 11.33
C ASN A 77 -1.85 4.83 10.05
N VAL A 78 -2.50 3.95 9.28
CA VAL A 78 -3.06 4.31 7.97
C VAL A 78 -4.57 4.49 8.05
N PRO A 79 -5.10 5.73 7.90
CA PRO A 79 -6.53 5.97 7.85
C PRO A 79 -7.14 5.58 6.49
N LEU A 80 -8.30 4.91 6.55
CA LEU A 80 -9.09 4.49 5.39
C LEU A 80 -10.53 5.00 5.54
N GLU A 81 -11.03 5.66 4.49
CA GLU A 81 -12.44 6.01 4.38
C GLU A 81 -13.32 4.77 4.13
N PRO A 82 -14.64 4.85 4.39
CA PRO A 82 -15.60 3.83 3.95
C PRO A 82 -15.42 3.49 2.48
N PHE A 83 -15.34 2.20 2.14
CA PHE A 83 -15.11 1.72 0.77
C PHE A 83 -13.84 2.28 0.08
N GLY A 84 -12.93 2.86 0.86
CA GLY A 84 -11.71 3.52 0.40
C GLY A 84 -10.52 2.57 0.30
N PHE A 85 -9.43 3.09 -0.24
CA PHE A 85 -8.18 2.35 -0.37
C PHE A 85 -6.97 3.29 -0.25
N ARG A 86 -5.79 2.72 0.05
CA ARG A 86 -4.49 3.42 0.06
C ARG A 86 -3.45 2.56 -0.65
N TRP A 87 -2.59 3.19 -1.41
CA TRP A 87 -1.50 2.57 -2.17
C TRP A 87 -0.20 3.14 -1.67
N LEU A 88 0.43 2.43 -0.72
CA LEU A 88 1.63 2.90 -0.06
C LEU A 88 2.84 2.32 -0.79
N TRP A 89 3.82 3.17 -1.03
CA TRP A 89 5.04 2.80 -1.74
C TRP A 89 6.27 3.31 -1.02
N LYS A 90 7.34 2.54 -1.08
CA LYS A 90 8.64 2.92 -0.55
C LYS A 90 9.73 2.26 -1.39
N GLU A 91 10.79 3.00 -1.67
CA GLU A 91 12.01 2.45 -2.23
C GLU A 91 12.70 1.54 -1.20
N THR A 92 13.04 0.32 -1.60
CA THR A 92 13.83 -0.61 -0.80
C THR A 92 15.26 -0.07 -0.77
N PRO A 93 15.83 0.24 0.41
CA PRO A 93 17.22 0.67 0.48
C PRO A 93 18.13 -0.42 -0.09
N ALA A 94 19.06 -0.05 -0.97
CA ALA A 94 20.11 -0.96 -1.42
C ALA A 94 20.82 -1.55 -0.19
N HIS A 95 20.97 -2.88 -0.16
CA HIS A 95 21.78 -3.54 0.87
C HIS A 95 23.22 -2.99 0.76
N PRO A 96 23.83 -2.48 1.85
CA PRO A 96 25.19 -1.95 1.83
C PRO A 96 26.24 -3.03 1.54
#